data_AF-A0A9X2C349-F1
#
_entry.id   AF-A0A9X2C349-F1
#
_cell.length_a   1.000
_cell.length_b   1.000
_cell.length_c   1.000
_cell.angle_alpha   90.00
_cell.angle_beta   90.00
_cell.angle_gamma   90.00
#
_symmetry.space_group_name_H-M   'P 1'
#
loop_
_entity.id
_entity.type
_entity.pdbx_description
1 polymer ?
#
loop_
_entity_poly.entity_id
_entity_poly.type
_entity_poly.pdbx_seq_one_letter_code
_entity_poly.pdbx_strand_id
1 'polypeptide(L)'
;MAAAPSPIPALRLKLAIALALASGLTFLVAARHPDLLVLASALTGFAWAAGASVAVDAALVMQRTRPGSAMLPCLAALPFVNVGLYWAALGWQRDRDAAEAELAALQAAAAARERARARAAAKPPAAPPPSALQGARNQVDLAAFETILPAIKGDGHAGREERVSAELTVRGGARIGADDPSAPLIRTTRDGFLVVYMVDRGDRYTWLTMGELAAWGRTDEEAHRVAMSNLSRLATELRCATEPDSYSGLFLGGRYESSMILLDELWDLNLRPLTPAGAIVSIAARDICAFCDAEDARALAELRTLGARLRARGTQPSMLITDRLYRRQDGRWRPLLDA
;
A
#
# COMPACT_ATOMS: atom_id res chain seq x y z
N MET A 1 34.43 -44.23 -55.07
CA MET A 1 34.99 -43.13 -54.27
C MET A 1 33.84 -42.36 -53.65
N ALA A 2 33.60 -42.53 -52.34
CA ALA A 2 32.55 -41.82 -51.63
C ALA A 2 33.02 -40.39 -51.33
N ALA A 3 32.30 -39.39 -51.82
CA ALA A 3 32.61 -37.98 -51.57
C ALA A 3 32.41 -37.66 -50.08
N ALA A 4 33.43 -37.07 -49.45
CA ALA A 4 33.36 -36.67 -48.05
C ALA A 4 32.23 -35.64 -47.85
N PRO A 5 31.42 -35.76 -46.79
CA PRO A 5 30.31 -34.85 -46.53
C PRO A 5 30.83 -33.43 -46.29
N SER A 6 30.22 -32.46 -46.96
CA SER A 6 30.54 -31.03 -46.85
C SER A 6 30.35 -30.53 -45.40
N PRO A 7 31.29 -29.76 -44.82
CA PRO A 7 31.24 -29.28 -43.43
C PRO A 7 30.22 -28.15 -43.19
N ILE A 8 29.54 -27.68 -44.23
CA ILE A 8 28.62 -26.53 -44.20
C ILE A 8 27.44 -26.68 -43.20
N PRO A 9 26.81 -27.86 -42.99
CA PRO A 9 25.65 -27.99 -42.09
C PRO A 9 26.00 -27.77 -40.61
N ALA A 10 27.18 -28.24 -40.18
CA ALA A 10 27.61 -28.14 -38.79
C ALA A 10 27.94 -26.69 -38.39
N LEU A 11 28.50 -25.92 -39.32
CA LEU A 11 28.80 -24.50 -39.10
C LEU A 11 27.51 -23.67 -38.98
N ARG A 12 26.51 -23.93 -39.83
CA ARG A 12 25.21 -23.25 -39.79
C ARG A 12 24.43 -23.53 -38.51
N LEU A 13 24.46 -24.77 -38.01
CA LEU A 13 23.82 -25.13 -36.74
C LEU A 13 24.48 -24.45 -35.54
N LYS A 14 25.82 -24.42 -35.50
CA LYS A 14 26.56 -23.71 -34.44
C LYS A 14 26.27 -22.21 -34.44
N LEU A 15 26.16 -21.60 -35.62
CA LEU A 15 25.81 -20.18 -35.75
C LEU A 15 24.38 -19.89 -35.26
N ALA A 16 23.42 -20.77 -35.57
CA ALA A 16 22.04 -20.62 -35.11
C ALA A 16 21.92 -20.72 -33.57
N ILE A 17 22.64 -21.68 -32.95
CA ILE A 17 22.68 -21.82 -31.49
C ILE A 17 23.33 -20.59 -30.83
N ALA A 18 24.43 -20.08 -31.39
CA ALA A 18 25.10 -18.89 -30.89
C ALA A 18 24.21 -17.64 -30.95
N LEU A 19 23.44 -17.46 -32.04
CA LEU A 19 22.47 -16.36 -32.19
C LEU A 19 21.31 -16.46 -31.19
N ALA A 20 20.80 -17.67 -30.94
CA ALA A 20 19.73 -17.89 -29.95
C ALA A 20 20.20 -17.57 -28.51
N LEU A 21 21.41 -17.99 -28.15
CA LEU A 21 21.99 -17.68 -26.83
C LEU A 21 22.27 -16.19 -26.66
N ALA A 22 22.77 -15.51 -27.70
CA ALA A 22 22.99 -14.07 -27.70
C ALA A 22 21.68 -13.27 -27.53
N SER A 23 20.59 -13.73 -28.17
CA SER A 23 19.25 -13.16 -28.00
C SER A 23 18.75 -13.27 -26.56
N GLY A 24 18.88 -14.46 -25.94
CA GLY A 24 18.48 -14.66 -24.54
C GLY A 24 19.25 -13.79 -23.56
N LEU A 25 20.57 -13.62 -23.77
CA LEU A 25 21.40 -12.74 -22.95
C LEU A 25 21.02 -11.27 -23.11
N THR A 26 20.68 -10.83 -24.32
CA THR A 26 20.24 -9.46 -24.61
C THR A 26 18.93 -9.13 -23.90
N PHE A 27 17.99 -10.08 -23.85
CA PHE A 27 16.73 -9.94 -23.14
C PHE A 27 16.92 -9.83 -21.62
N LEU A 28 17.84 -10.62 -21.05
CA LEU A 28 18.19 -10.57 -19.63
C LEU A 28 18.84 -9.24 -19.21
N VAL A 29 19.64 -8.64 -20.11
CA VAL A 29 20.23 -7.31 -19.90
C VAL A 29 19.17 -6.21 -20.03
N ALA A 30 18.28 -6.29 -21.01
CA ALA A 30 17.19 -5.34 -21.20
C ALA A 30 16.19 -5.34 -20.04
N ALA A 31 15.93 -6.50 -19.42
CA ALA A 31 15.10 -6.60 -18.22
C ALA A 31 15.66 -5.81 -17.02
N ARG A 32 16.96 -5.50 -17.01
CA ARG A 32 17.62 -4.66 -15.98
C ARG A 32 17.79 -3.20 -16.39
N HIS A 33 17.59 -2.88 -17.68
CA HIS A 33 17.79 -1.55 -18.24
C HIS A 33 16.66 -1.22 -19.22
N PRO A 34 15.54 -0.64 -18.74
CA PRO A 34 14.33 -0.43 -19.54
C PRO A 34 14.56 0.48 -20.76
N ASP A 35 15.55 1.36 -20.74
CA ASP A 35 15.89 2.22 -21.88
C ASP A 35 16.43 1.45 -23.10
N LEU A 36 16.87 0.20 -22.90
CA LEU A 36 17.39 -0.67 -23.96
C LEU A 36 16.34 -1.60 -24.55
N LEU A 37 15.09 -1.57 -24.06
CA LEU A 37 14.05 -2.53 -24.46
C LEU A 37 13.75 -2.46 -25.95
N VAL A 38 13.72 -1.25 -26.52
CA VAL A 38 13.41 -1.05 -27.96
C VAL A 38 14.51 -1.65 -28.84
N LEU A 39 15.78 -1.42 -28.48
CA LEU A 39 16.93 -1.98 -29.20
C LEU A 39 17.00 -3.51 -29.06
N ALA A 40 16.77 -4.01 -27.84
CA ALA A 40 16.74 -5.45 -27.57
C ALA A 40 15.60 -6.16 -28.32
N SER A 41 14.44 -5.50 -28.44
CA SER A 41 13.30 -6.01 -29.21
C SER A 41 13.61 -6.08 -30.71
N ALA A 42 14.26 -5.06 -31.27
CA ALA A 42 14.67 -5.04 -32.67
C ALA A 42 15.73 -6.11 -32.99
N LEU A 43 16.74 -6.27 -32.13
CA LEU A 43 17.78 -7.29 -32.29
C LEU A 43 17.23 -8.72 -32.13
N THR A 44 16.30 -8.90 -31.20
CA THR A 44 15.61 -10.18 -31.02
C THR A 44 14.77 -10.51 -32.26
N GLY A 45 14.01 -9.56 -32.79
CA GLY A 45 13.26 -9.75 -34.04
C GLY A 45 14.15 -10.16 -35.22
N PHE A 46 15.33 -9.55 -35.36
CA PHE A 46 16.28 -9.87 -36.44
C PHE A 46 16.90 -11.26 -36.29
N ALA A 47 17.32 -11.62 -35.07
CA ALA A 47 17.87 -12.94 -34.77
C ALA A 47 16.83 -14.05 -35.01
N TRP A 48 15.55 -13.77 -34.73
CA TRP A 48 14.44 -14.68 -34.99
C TRP A 48 14.12 -14.85 -36.48
N ALA A 49 14.11 -13.78 -37.26
CA ALA A 49 13.90 -13.87 -38.71
C ALA A 49 15.00 -14.70 -39.39
N ALA A 50 16.25 -14.54 -38.95
CA ALA A 50 17.37 -15.35 -39.39
C ALA A 50 17.23 -16.82 -38.94
N GLY A 51 16.88 -17.07 -37.67
CA GLY A 51 16.67 -18.41 -37.13
C GLY A 51 15.52 -19.18 -37.81
N ALA A 52 14.40 -18.50 -38.09
CA ALA A 52 13.25 -19.07 -38.79
C ALA A 52 13.62 -19.48 -40.22
N SER A 53 14.39 -18.66 -40.94
CA SER A 53 14.85 -18.99 -42.29
C SER A 53 15.77 -20.22 -42.29
N VAL A 54 16.68 -20.33 -41.32
CA VAL A 54 17.56 -21.51 -41.16
C VAL A 54 16.76 -22.76 -40.79
N ALA A 55 15.73 -22.64 -39.95
CA ALA A 55 14.86 -23.76 -39.57
C ALA A 55 14.01 -24.25 -40.75
N VAL A 56 13.49 -23.34 -41.58
CA VAL A 56 12.77 -23.68 -42.82
C VAL A 56 13.70 -24.40 -43.81
N ASP A 57 14.91 -23.88 -44.03
CA ASP A 57 15.92 -24.53 -44.88
C ASP A 57 16.28 -25.94 -44.36
N ALA A 58 16.49 -26.08 -43.06
CA ALA A 58 16.78 -27.37 -42.44
C ALA A 58 15.61 -28.36 -42.58
N ALA A 59 14.37 -27.89 -42.40
CA ALA A 59 13.17 -28.70 -42.58
C ALA A 59 12.99 -29.15 -44.04
N LEU A 60 13.25 -28.27 -45.02
CA LEU A 60 13.19 -28.60 -46.44
C LEU A 60 14.28 -29.61 -46.85
N VAL A 61 15.50 -29.48 -46.30
CA VAL A 61 16.59 -30.46 -46.50
C VAL A 61 16.23 -31.81 -45.87
N MET A 62 15.63 -31.81 -44.68
CA MET A 62 15.18 -33.05 -44.02
C MET A 62 14.00 -33.71 -44.75
N GLN A 63 13.06 -32.93 -45.28
CA GLN A 63 11.92 -33.47 -46.05
C GLN A 63 12.37 -34.15 -47.34
N ARG A 64 13.41 -33.63 -48.00
CA ARG A 64 14.01 -34.26 -49.19
C ARG A 64 14.77 -35.56 -48.87
N THR A 65 15.33 -35.66 -47.66
CA THR A 65 16.16 -36.81 -47.28
C THR A 65 15.38 -37.91 -46.57
N ARG A 66 14.25 -37.59 -45.91
CA ARG A 66 13.34 -38.54 -45.25
C ARG A 66 11.87 -38.09 -45.34
N PRO A 67 11.19 -38.35 -46.47
CA PRO A 67 9.77 -38.05 -46.61
C PRO A 67 8.95 -38.94 -45.65
N GLY A 68 8.25 -38.32 -44.68
CA GLY A 68 7.37 -39.02 -43.73
C GLY A 68 7.57 -38.71 -42.24
N SER A 69 8.53 -37.86 -41.87
CA SER A 69 8.73 -37.48 -40.46
C SER A 69 7.76 -36.37 -40.00
N ALA A 70 7.01 -36.64 -38.92
CA ALA A 70 5.95 -35.80 -38.36
C ALA A 70 6.42 -34.51 -37.65
N MET A 71 7.60 -33.98 -37.97
CA MET A 71 8.21 -32.85 -37.26
C MET A 71 7.72 -31.46 -37.72
N LEU A 72 7.11 -31.35 -38.90
CA LEU A 72 6.59 -30.09 -39.44
C LEU A 72 5.57 -29.36 -38.51
N PRO A 73 4.57 -30.03 -37.91
CA PRO A 73 3.59 -29.34 -37.05
C PRO A 73 4.20 -28.77 -35.75
N CYS A 74 5.23 -29.39 -35.18
CA CYS A 74 5.89 -28.87 -33.97
C CYS A 74 6.70 -27.59 -34.25
N LEU A 75 7.36 -27.50 -35.42
CA LEU A 75 8.10 -26.30 -35.83
C LEU A 75 7.15 -25.17 -36.25
N ALA A 76 5.97 -25.50 -36.80
CA ALA A 76 4.95 -24.52 -37.15
C ALA A 76 4.24 -23.89 -35.93
N ALA A 77 4.27 -24.54 -34.76
CA ALA A 77 3.61 -24.05 -33.54
C ALA A 77 4.43 -23.05 -32.71
N LEU A 78 5.77 -23.06 -32.85
CA LEU A 78 6.69 -22.16 -32.13
C LEU A 78 6.44 -20.64 -32.32
N PRO A 79 6.03 -20.13 -33.49
CA PRO A 79 5.71 -18.70 -33.63
C PRO A 79 4.47 -18.27 -32.82
N PHE A 80 3.49 -19.16 -32.59
CA PHE A 80 2.24 -18.78 -31.91
C PHE A 80 2.40 -18.58 -30.40
N VAL A 81 3.25 -19.37 -29.74
CA VAL A 81 3.52 -19.23 -28.30
C VAL A 81 4.21 -17.89 -27.99
N ASN A 82 5.11 -17.45 -28.88
CA ASN A 82 5.86 -16.21 -28.68
C ASN A 82 5.05 -14.94 -28.99
N VAL A 83 4.13 -15.00 -29.96
CA VAL A 83 3.18 -13.91 -30.22
C VAL A 83 2.28 -13.69 -28.98
N GLY A 84 1.85 -14.75 -28.32
CA GLY A 84 1.09 -14.65 -27.06
C GLY A 84 1.86 -13.95 -25.93
N LEU A 85 3.14 -14.30 -25.74
CA LEU A 85 4.01 -13.65 -24.75
C LEU A 85 4.27 -12.17 -25.07
N TYR A 86 4.45 -11.84 -26.35
CA TYR A 86 4.62 -10.46 -26.80
C TYR A 86 3.35 -9.61 -26.52
N TRP A 87 2.16 -10.15 -26.81
CA TRP A 87 0.90 -9.46 -26.49
C TRP A 87 0.66 -9.32 -24.98
N ALA A 88 1.03 -10.32 -24.18
CA ALA A 88 0.95 -10.23 -22.72
C ALA A 88 1.90 -9.16 -22.16
N ALA A 89 3.13 -9.07 -22.68
CA ALA A 89 4.09 -8.03 -22.29
C ALA A 89 3.61 -6.62 -22.68
N LEU A 90 3.04 -6.45 -23.88
CA LEU A 90 2.44 -5.18 -24.30
C LEU A 90 1.23 -4.79 -23.44
N GLY A 91 0.37 -5.76 -23.09
CA GLY A 91 -0.77 -5.54 -22.19
C GLY A 91 -0.31 -5.07 -20.81
N TRP A 92 0.65 -5.77 -20.22
CA TRP A 92 1.25 -5.41 -18.94
C TRP A 92 1.87 -4.01 -18.95
N GLN A 93 2.60 -3.66 -20.02
CA GLN A 93 3.21 -2.34 -20.16
C GLN A 93 2.14 -1.24 -20.26
N ARG A 94 1.06 -1.47 -21.01
CA ARG A 94 -0.06 -0.51 -21.11
C ARG A 94 -0.75 -0.28 -19.77
N ASP A 95 -0.98 -1.35 -19.00
CA ASP A 95 -1.63 -1.26 -17.68
C ASP A 95 -0.74 -0.53 -16.68
N ARG A 96 0.58 -0.74 -16.75
CA ARG A 96 1.56 -0.01 -15.96
C ARG A 96 1.57 1.49 -16.31
N ASP A 97 1.59 1.84 -17.59
CA ASP A 97 1.55 3.23 -18.04
C ASP A 97 0.26 3.94 -17.59
N ALA A 98 -0.88 3.22 -17.62
CA ALA A 98 -2.15 3.73 -17.12
C ALA A 98 -2.13 3.99 -15.60
N ALA A 99 -1.55 3.09 -14.81
CA ALA A 99 -1.40 3.25 -13.37
C ALA A 99 -0.46 4.42 -13.01
N GLU A 100 0.65 4.58 -13.74
CA GLU A 100 1.57 5.71 -13.56
C GLU A 100 0.87 7.05 -13.91
N ALA A 101 0.05 7.08 -14.96
CA ALA A 101 -0.72 8.26 -15.33
C ALA A 101 -1.79 8.62 -14.28
N GLU A 102 -2.48 7.63 -13.69
CA GLU A 102 -3.44 7.84 -12.62
C GLU A 102 -2.78 8.42 -11.36
N LEU A 103 -1.63 7.86 -10.97
CA LEU A 103 -0.85 8.36 -9.85
C LEU A 103 -0.39 9.82 -10.07
N ALA A 104 0.09 10.13 -11.28
CA ALA A 104 0.47 11.49 -11.65
C ALA A 104 -0.71 12.47 -11.59
N ALA A 105 -1.91 12.04 -12.01
CA ALA A 105 -3.13 12.84 -11.93
C ALA A 105 -3.54 13.12 -10.47
N LEU A 106 -3.44 12.12 -9.59
CA LEU A 106 -3.71 12.27 -8.15
C LEU A 106 -2.72 13.25 -7.50
N GLN A 107 -1.43 13.15 -7.83
CA GLN A 107 -0.40 14.07 -7.35
C GLN A 107 -0.64 15.51 -7.83
N ALA A 108 -1.00 15.68 -9.10
CA ALA A 108 -1.34 16.99 -9.66
C ALA A 108 -2.58 17.61 -8.97
N ALA A 109 -3.61 16.80 -8.71
CA ALA A 109 -4.80 17.24 -7.99
C ALA A 109 -4.49 17.64 -6.54
N ALA A 110 -3.62 16.89 -5.85
CA ALA A 110 -3.16 17.24 -4.51
C ALA A 110 -2.39 18.57 -4.49
N ALA A 111 -1.44 18.76 -5.41
CA ALA A 111 -0.69 20.00 -5.56
C ALA A 111 -1.59 21.20 -5.91
N ALA A 112 -2.61 21.01 -6.75
CA ALA A 112 -3.59 22.04 -7.07
C ALA A 112 -4.41 22.47 -5.84
N ARG A 113 -4.83 21.51 -5.00
CA ARG A 113 -5.52 21.81 -3.73
C ARG A 113 -4.64 22.57 -2.76
N GLU A 114 -3.35 22.23 -2.68
CA GLU A 114 -2.39 22.94 -1.84
C GLU A 114 -2.16 24.38 -2.31
N ARG A 115 -2.01 24.61 -3.63
CA ARG A 115 -1.93 25.97 -4.20
C ARG A 115 -3.20 26.78 -3.96
N ALA A 116 -4.37 26.16 -4.07
CA ALA A 116 -5.65 26.81 -3.76
C ALA A 116 -5.72 27.24 -2.29
N ARG A 117 -5.26 26.38 -1.37
CA ARG A 117 -5.14 26.71 0.07
C ARG A 117 -4.16 27.85 0.33
N ALA A 118 -2.97 27.82 -0.28
CA ALA A 118 -1.99 28.89 -0.15
C ALA A 118 -2.55 30.24 -0.67
N ARG A 119 -3.29 30.22 -1.77
CA ARG A 119 -3.95 31.43 -2.31
C ARG A 119 -5.08 31.93 -1.41
N ALA A 120 -5.84 31.03 -0.78
CA ALA A 120 -6.86 31.40 0.20
C ALA A 120 -6.24 32.03 1.46
N ALA A 121 -5.12 31.49 1.94
CA ALA A 121 -4.39 32.02 3.08
C ALA A 121 -3.71 33.38 2.80
N ALA A 122 -3.29 33.62 1.55
CA ALA A 122 -2.69 34.89 1.13
C ALA A 122 -3.70 36.03 0.92
N LYS A 123 -5.01 35.74 0.89
CA LYS A 123 -6.05 36.78 0.82
C LYS A 123 -6.17 37.41 2.22
N PRO A 124 -5.88 38.71 2.40
CA PRO A 124 -6.01 39.36 3.69
C PRO A 124 -7.45 39.18 4.20
N PRO A 125 -7.65 38.75 5.46
CA PRO A 125 -8.99 38.65 6.00
C PRO A 125 -9.65 40.02 5.93
N ALA A 126 -10.85 40.08 5.37
CA ALA A 126 -11.66 41.29 5.40
C ALA A 126 -11.78 41.73 6.86
N ALA A 127 -11.48 43.00 7.15
CA ALA A 127 -11.51 43.53 8.50
C ALA A 127 -12.87 43.20 9.13
N PRO A 128 -12.91 42.47 10.26
CA PRO A 128 -14.17 42.11 10.88
C PRO A 128 -14.88 43.38 11.35
N PRO A 129 -16.22 43.46 11.20
CA PRO A 129 -16.97 44.58 11.77
C PRO A 129 -16.72 44.63 13.29
N PRO A 130 -16.62 45.83 13.90
CA PRO A 130 -16.19 46.01 15.29
C PRO A 130 -17.06 45.30 16.35
N SER A 131 -18.18 44.68 15.96
CA SER A 131 -19.08 43.90 16.83
C SER A 131 -18.80 42.37 16.81
N ALA A 132 -18.00 41.86 15.88
CA ALA A 132 -17.82 40.41 15.67
C ALA A 132 -16.65 39.77 16.46
N LEU A 133 -15.74 40.57 17.01
CA LEU A 133 -14.54 40.07 17.71
C LEU A 133 -14.79 39.71 19.18
N GLN A 134 -15.92 40.10 19.77
CA GLN A 134 -16.27 39.73 21.15
C GLN A 134 -17.19 38.49 21.26
N GLY A 135 -17.85 38.06 20.18
CA GLY A 135 -18.85 36.97 20.22
C GLY A 135 -18.42 35.62 19.60
N ALA A 136 -17.39 35.60 18.75
CA ALA A 136 -17.07 34.43 17.92
C ALA A 136 -16.17 33.37 18.59
N ARG A 137 -15.77 33.56 19.85
CA ARG A 137 -14.79 32.68 20.51
C ARG A 137 -15.34 31.48 21.26
N ASN A 138 -16.66 31.32 21.40
CA ASN A 138 -17.25 30.28 22.28
C ASN A 138 -18.60 29.72 21.79
N GLN A 139 -18.89 29.71 20.49
CA GLN A 139 -20.01 28.89 20.02
C GLN A 139 -19.48 27.49 19.70
N VAL A 140 -19.58 26.62 20.71
CA VAL A 140 -19.29 25.20 20.57
C VAL A 140 -20.28 24.64 19.57
N ASP A 141 -19.80 24.25 18.39
CA ASP A 141 -20.62 23.55 17.41
C ASP A 141 -20.86 22.11 17.87
N LEU A 142 -21.97 21.94 18.59
CA LEU A 142 -22.38 20.66 19.17
C LEU A 142 -22.69 19.60 18.09
N ALA A 143 -23.07 20.02 16.89
CA ALA A 143 -23.36 19.10 15.79
C ALA A 143 -22.09 18.45 15.23
N ALA A 144 -20.97 19.18 15.23
CA ALA A 144 -19.67 18.63 14.84
C ALA A 144 -19.21 17.49 15.78
N PHE A 145 -19.73 17.42 17.00
CA PHE A 145 -19.39 16.33 17.92
C PHE A 145 -20.10 15.01 17.61
N GLU A 146 -21.15 15.04 16.78
CA GLU A 146 -21.76 13.82 16.28
C GLU A 146 -20.92 13.15 15.18
N THR A 147 -19.89 13.83 14.65
CA THR A 147 -19.00 13.32 13.60
C THR A 147 -17.61 12.94 14.11
N ILE A 148 -17.41 12.88 15.43
CA ILE A 148 -16.11 12.49 15.99
C ILE A 148 -15.66 11.10 15.51
N LEU A 149 -14.37 10.96 15.25
CA LEU A 149 -13.74 9.71 14.85
C LEU A 149 -12.56 9.37 15.77
N PRO A 150 -12.39 8.12 16.19
CA PRO A 150 -11.24 7.70 16.94
C PRO A 150 -10.04 7.58 16.00
N ALA A 151 -8.88 8.03 16.45
CA ALA A 151 -7.61 7.91 15.74
C ALA A 151 -6.55 7.29 16.64
N ILE A 152 -5.70 6.43 16.06
CA ILE A 152 -4.58 5.83 16.79
C ILE A 152 -3.41 6.80 16.82
N LYS A 153 -2.80 6.94 18.00
CA LYS A 153 -1.53 7.64 18.19
C LYS A 153 -0.53 6.70 18.84
N GLY A 154 0.70 6.73 18.32
CA GLY A 154 1.79 5.91 18.81
C GLY A 154 2.50 6.52 20.02
N ASP A 155 3.24 5.67 20.73
CA ASP A 155 4.16 6.04 21.81
C ASP A 155 5.47 6.67 21.30
N GLY A 156 5.77 6.49 20.01
CA GLY A 156 6.96 7.02 19.37
C GLY A 156 6.78 8.42 18.81
N HIS A 157 7.51 9.39 19.38
CA HIS A 157 7.77 10.76 18.88
C HIS A 157 6.84 11.87 19.39
N ALA A 158 6.05 11.56 20.41
CA ALA A 158 5.55 12.56 21.34
C ALA A 158 6.73 13.31 22.01
N GLY A 159 6.69 14.64 22.08
CA GLY A 159 7.72 15.45 22.76
C GLY A 159 7.92 15.01 24.22
N ARG A 160 9.01 15.41 24.88
CA ARG A 160 9.36 14.99 26.26
C ARG A 160 8.21 15.19 27.27
N GLU A 161 7.36 16.20 27.08
CA GLU A 161 6.16 16.47 27.89
C GLU A 161 4.98 15.52 27.61
N GLU A 162 4.83 15.11 26.35
CA GLU A 162 3.79 14.19 25.89
C GLU A 162 4.18 12.71 26.20
N ARG A 163 5.49 12.42 26.33
CA ARG A 163 6.03 11.18 26.91
C ARG A 163 5.71 11.02 28.40
N VAL A 164 5.90 12.05 29.22
CA VAL A 164 5.57 11.99 30.67
C VAL A 164 4.08 11.75 30.87
N SER A 165 3.26 12.31 29.97
CA SER A 165 1.82 12.12 29.94
C SER A 165 1.41 10.71 29.53
N ALA A 166 2.04 10.13 28.51
CA ALA A 166 1.79 8.75 28.03
C ALA A 166 2.36 7.65 28.95
N GLU A 167 3.48 7.91 29.64
CA GLU A 167 4.13 6.97 30.54
C GLU A 167 3.36 6.82 31.88
N LEU A 168 2.64 7.87 32.31
CA LEU A 168 1.67 7.78 33.42
C LEU A 168 0.45 6.89 33.08
N THR A 169 0.18 6.61 31.80
CA THR A 169 -1.07 5.99 31.34
C THR A 169 -0.98 4.46 31.15
N VAL A 170 0.23 3.88 31.16
CA VAL A 170 0.45 2.44 30.91
C VAL A 170 0.01 1.55 32.08
N ARG A 171 -0.33 2.10 33.26
CA ARG A 171 -0.70 1.31 34.46
C ARG A 171 -2.16 1.33 34.89
N GLY A 172 -3.06 2.00 34.17
CA GLY A 172 -4.49 1.82 34.38
C GLY A 172 -5.32 3.07 34.16
N GLY A 173 -5.95 3.17 32.99
CA GLY A 173 -7.16 3.97 32.74
C GLY A 173 -7.15 5.45 33.12
N ALA A 174 -5.99 6.06 33.42
CA ALA A 174 -5.92 7.41 33.91
C ALA A 174 -6.11 8.44 32.78
N ARG A 175 -6.96 9.44 33.02
CA ARG A 175 -7.15 10.60 32.14
C ARG A 175 -5.98 11.56 32.31
N ILE A 176 -5.27 11.87 31.24
CA ILE A 176 -4.22 12.90 31.23
C ILE A 176 -4.89 14.27 31.12
N GLY A 177 -4.54 15.22 31.99
CA GLY A 177 -5.02 16.60 31.86
C GLY A 177 -6.53 16.77 32.08
N ALA A 178 -7.16 15.88 32.85
CA ALA A 178 -8.61 15.94 33.11
C ALA A 178 -9.08 17.29 33.68
N ASP A 179 -8.18 18.00 34.36
CA ASP A 179 -8.45 19.31 34.97
C ASP A 179 -8.13 20.49 34.03
N ASP A 180 -7.48 20.25 32.89
CA ASP A 180 -7.19 21.26 31.87
C ASP A 180 -8.23 21.19 30.73
N PRO A 181 -9.11 22.19 30.58
CA PRO A 181 -10.11 22.20 29.51
C PRO A 181 -9.53 22.18 28.08
N SER A 182 -8.27 22.56 27.91
CA SER A 182 -7.57 22.53 26.63
C SER A 182 -6.91 21.18 26.32
N ALA A 183 -6.78 20.30 27.31
CA ALA A 183 -6.18 18.99 27.12
C ALA A 183 -7.05 18.10 26.21
N PRO A 184 -6.44 17.32 25.30
CA PRO A 184 -7.17 16.38 24.48
C PRO A 184 -7.76 15.23 25.29
N LEU A 185 -8.93 14.76 24.89
CA LEU A 185 -9.45 13.49 25.35
C LEU A 185 -8.61 12.35 24.75
N ILE A 186 -7.83 11.68 25.60
CA ILE A 186 -7.00 10.53 25.25
C ILE A 186 -7.45 9.33 26.07
N ARG A 187 -7.60 8.17 25.42
CA ARG A 187 -7.79 6.88 26.09
C ARG A 187 -6.63 5.95 25.79
N THR A 188 -6.12 5.27 26.80
CA THR A 188 -5.24 4.13 26.60
C THR A 188 -6.03 2.89 26.26
N THR A 189 -5.54 2.12 25.30
CA THR A 189 -5.93 0.72 25.19
C THR A 189 -5.06 -0.11 26.14
N ARG A 190 -5.61 -1.22 26.64
CA ARG A 190 -4.81 -2.22 27.38
C ARG A 190 -3.74 -2.86 26.50
N ASP A 191 -3.83 -2.64 25.19
CA ASP A 191 -3.12 -3.37 24.16
C ASP A 191 -1.92 -2.60 23.61
N GLY A 192 -1.64 -1.40 24.14
CA GLY A 192 -0.36 -0.71 23.95
C GLY A 192 -0.33 0.44 22.95
N PHE A 193 -1.49 0.99 22.59
CA PHE A 193 -1.59 2.20 21.75
C PHE A 193 -2.61 3.20 22.31
N LEU A 194 -2.47 4.47 21.93
CA LEU A 194 -3.34 5.55 22.40
C LEU A 194 -4.46 5.80 21.39
N VAL A 195 -5.66 6.07 21.89
CA VAL A 195 -6.80 6.51 21.10
C VAL A 195 -7.06 7.96 21.42
N VAL A 196 -7.02 8.80 20.39
CA VAL A 196 -7.43 10.21 20.44
C VAL A 196 -8.71 10.38 19.64
N TYR A 197 -9.48 11.42 19.92
CA TYR A 197 -10.74 11.69 19.21
C TYR A 197 -10.59 12.91 18.33
N MET A 198 -10.84 12.73 17.04
CA MET A 198 -10.76 13.77 16.03
C MET A 198 -12.17 14.30 15.74
N VAL A 199 -12.34 15.62 15.83
CA VAL A 199 -13.54 16.33 15.40
C VAL A 199 -13.30 16.87 13.99
N ASP A 200 -14.20 16.59 13.05
CA ASP A 200 -14.17 17.19 11.73
C ASP A 200 -14.75 18.61 11.80
N ARG A 201 -13.95 19.62 11.49
CA ARG A 201 -14.37 21.03 11.43
C ARG A 201 -14.62 21.50 10.00
N GLY A 202 -14.67 20.56 9.04
CA GLY A 202 -14.84 20.81 7.61
C GLY A 202 -13.53 21.19 6.90
N ASP A 203 -12.80 22.19 7.41
CA ASP A 203 -11.51 22.61 6.83
C ASP A 203 -10.29 21.88 7.43
N ARG A 204 -10.42 21.38 8.66
CA ARG A 204 -9.38 20.69 9.41
C ARG A 204 -9.98 19.69 10.40
N TYR A 205 -9.14 18.78 10.89
CA TYR A 205 -9.46 17.95 12.05
C TYR A 205 -8.79 18.53 13.29
N THR A 206 -9.53 18.61 14.39
CA THR A 206 -9.00 19.01 15.70
C THR A 206 -9.18 17.87 16.70
N TRP A 207 -8.40 17.85 17.77
CA TRP A 207 -8.66 16.94 18.88
C TRP A 207 -9.89 17.41 19.65
N LEU A 208 -10.73 16.48 20.09
CA LEU A 208 -11.77 16.74 21.06
C LEU A 208 -11.09 17.03 22.41
N THR A 209 -11.29 18.21 22.97
CA THR A 209 -10.72 18.56 24.27
C THR A 209 -11.65 18.23 25.44
N MET A 210 -11.13 18.21 26.66
CA MET A 210 -11.93 18.01 27.88
C MET A 210 -12.96 19.13 28.07
N GLY A 211 -12.63 20.37 27.73
CA GLY A 211 -13.56 21.51 27.77
C GLY A 211 -14.67 21.41 26.73
N GLU A 212 -14.35 20.94 25.52
CA GLU A 212 -15.34 20.67 24.47
C GLU A 212 -16.27 19.51 24.87
N LEU A 213 -15.73 18.45 25.46
CA LEU A 213 -16.51 17.33 26.00
C LEU A 213 -17.49 17.79 27.09
N ALA A 214 -17.01 18.63 28.03
CA ALA A 214 -17.84 19.21 29.08
C ALA A 214 -18.95 20.12 28.50
N ALA A 215 -18.62 20.95 27.51
CA ALA A 215 -19.59 21.78 26.81
C ALA A 215 -20.62 20.97 26.01
N TRP A 216 -20.21 19.80 25.48
CA TRP A 216 -21.12 18.85 24.84
C TRP A 216 -22.07 18.17 25.83
N GLY A 217 -21.76 18.20 27.13
CA GLY A 217 -22.56 17.56 28.17
C GLY A 217 -22.55 16.03 28.09
N ARG A 218 -21.47 15.45 27.54
CA ARG A 218 -21.30 14.00 27.41
C ARG A 218 -20.15 13.50 28.27
N THR A 219 -20.26 12.25 28.69
CA THR A 219 -19.15 11.50 29.29
C THR A 219 -18.13 11.06 28.23
N ASP A 220 -16.92 10.74 28.66
CA ASP A 220 -15.89 10.14 27.80
C ASP A 220 -16.32 8.77 27.26
N GLU A 221 -17.06 7.97 28.04
CA GLU A 221 -17.65 6.73 27.52
C GLU A 221 -18.69 6.97 26.42
N GLU A 222 -19.53 8.00 26.55
CA GLU A 222 -20.47 8.39 25.50
C GLU A 222 -19.75 8.88 24.24
N ALA A 223 -18.76 9.75 24.39
CA ALA A 223 -17.95 10.23 23.28
C ALA A 223 -17.26 9.05 22.57
N HIS A 224 -16.69 8.12 23.33
CA HIS A 224 -16.11 6.91 22.77
C HIS A 224 -17.13 6.08 21.97
N ARG A 225 -18.33 5.85 22.51
CA ARG A 225 -19.37 5.10 21.80
C ARG A 225 -19.79 5.77 20.50
N VAL A 226 -19.96 7.09 20.50
CA VAL A 226 -20.26 7.85 19.27
C VAL A 226 -19.13 7.71 18.26
N ALA A 227 -17.88 7.87 18.70
CA ALA A 227 -16.70 7.73 17.84
C ALA A 227 -16.61 6.32 17.22
N MET A 228 -16.80 5.27 18.01
CA MET A 228 -16.78 3.88 17.52
C MET A 228 -17.92 3.61 16.54
N SER A 229 -19.11 4.15 16.78
CA SER A 229 -20.24 4.05 15.84
C SER A 229 -19.93 4.73 14.50
N ASN A 230 -19.29 5.91 14.54
CA ASN A 230 -18.87 6.61 13.33
C ASN A 230 -17.78 5.86 12.57
N LEU A 231 -16.81 5.30 13.29
CA LEU A 231 -15.76 4.47 12.70
C LEU A 231 -16.33 3.23 12.00
N SER A 232 -17.28 2.53 12.64
CA SER A 232 -17.96 1.38 12.05
C SER A 232 -18.73 1.76 10.78
N ARG A 233 -19.44 2.90 10.79
CA ARG A 233 -20.09 3.43 9.57
C ARG A 233 -19.06 3.75 8.47
N LEU A 234 -17.93 4.36 8.82
CA LEU A 234 -16.87 4.66 7.87
C LEU A 234 -16.25 3.37 7.28
N ALA A 235 -16.18 2.29 8.06
CA ALA A 235 -15.68 1.00 7.59
C ALA A 235 -16.57 0.33 6.53
N THR A 236 -17.78 0.83 6.27
CA THR A 236 -18.58 0.36 5.13
C THR A 236 -17.97 0.70 3.77
N GLU A 237 -17.08 1.69 3.72
CA GLU A 237 -16.34 2.09 2.52
C GLU A 237 -14.97 1.40 2.42
N LEU A 238 -14.63 0.53 3.39
CA LEU A 238 -13.35 -0.12 3.52
C LEU A 238 -13.06 -1.03 2.32
N ARG A 239 -11.86 -0.90 1.77
CA ARG A 239 -11.35 -1.82 0.75
C ARG A 239 -10.22 -2.65 1.34
N CYS A 240 -10.22 -3.94 1.04
CA CYS A 240 -9.13 -4.85 1.37
C CYS A 240 -8.47 -5.28 0.06
N ALA A 241 -7.14 -5.14 -0.02
CA ALA A 241 -6.35 -5.70 -1.11
C ALA A 241 -5.37 -6.71 -0.56
N THR A 242 -5.28 -7.86 -1.23
CA THR A 242 -4.37 -8.95 -0.87
C THR A 242 -3.47 -9.22 -2.05
N GLU A 243 -2.16 -9.05 -1.86
CA GLU A 243 -1.17 -9.45 -2.84
C GLU A 243 -0.77 -10.91 -2.62
N PRO A 244 -0.62 -11.73 -3.69
CA PRO A 244 -0.12 -13.09 -3.56
C PRO A 244 1.24 -13.12 -2.86
N ASP A 245 1.39 -14.01 -1.88
CA ASP A 245 2.59 -14.18 -1.06
C ASP A 245 3.05 -12.95 -0.25
N SER A 246 2.14 -12.01 0.05
CA SER A 246 2.43 -10.82 0.85
C SER A 246 1.34 -10.58 1.91
N TYR A 247 1.49 -9.50 2.67
CA TYR A 247 0.46 -9.05 3.60
C TYR A 247 -0.74 -8.43 2.85
N SER A 248 -1.90 -8.42 3.51
CA SER A 248 -3.08 -7.70 3.05
C SER A 248 -3.10 -6.28 3.61
N GLY A 249 -3.61 -5.33 2.83
CA GLY A 249 -3.77 -3.93 3.21
C GLY A 249 -5.24 -3.53 3.32
N LEU A 250 -5.56 -2.75 4.34
CA LEU A 250 -6.84 -2.06 4.47
C LEU A 250 -6.70 -0.62 3.97
N PHE A 251 -7.62 -0.17 3.12
CA PHE A 251 -7.58 1.14 2.46
C PHE A 251 -8.88 1.91 2.70
N LEU A 252 -8.74 3.16 3.18
CA LEU A 252 -9.84 4.02 3.60
C LEU A 252 -9.46 5.50 3.46
N GLY A 253 -9.30 5.97 2.22
CA GLY A 253 -9.13 7.40 1.91
C GLY A 253 -7.89 8.08 2.50
N GLY A 254 -6.95 7.35 3.12
CA GLY A 254 -5.62 7.80 3.56
C GLY A 254 -5.57 8.51 4.92
N ARG A 255 -6.48 8.22 5.85
CA ARG A 255 -6.56 8.93 7.15
C ARG A 255 -6.87 8.09 8.38
N TYR A 256 -7.64 7.02 8.24
CA TYR A 256 -8.18 6.27 9.40
C TYR A 256 -7.96 4.76 9.27
N GLU A 257 -7.12 4.32 8.34
CA GLU A 257 -6.79 2.92 8.13
C GLU A 257 -6.30 2.28 9.43
N SER A 258 -5.34 2.89 10.12
CA SER A 258 -4.84 2.39 11.41
C SER A 258 -5.92 2.25 12.48
N SER A 259 -7.00 3.04 12.39
CA SER A 259 -8.09 3.03 13.36
C SER A 259 -9.01 1.83 13.19
N MET A 260 -8.96 1.14 12.03
CA MET A 260 -9.68 -0.11 11.80
C MET A 260 -9.29 -1.21 12.80
N ILE A 261 -8.11 -1.12 13.42
CA ILE A 261 -7.69 -2.03 14.50
C ILE A 261 -8.68 -2.04 15.69
N LEU A 262 -9.45 -0.97 15.88
CA LEU A 262 -10.40 -0.82 16.99
C LEU A 262 -11.73 -1.56 16.79
N LEU A 263 -12.03 -2.02 15.57
CA LEU A 263 -13.33 -2.62 15.24
C LEU A 263 -13.30 -4.13 15.44
N ASP A 264 -13.69 -4.62 16.62
CA ASP A 264 -13.66 -6.06 16.94
C ASP A 264 -14.38 -6.94 15.91
N GLU A 265 -15.58 -6.53 15.46
CA GLU A 265 -16.36 -7.26 14.44
C GLU A 265 -15.63 -7.38 13.11
N LEU A 266 -14.88 -6.34 12.70
CA LEU A 266 -14.10 -6.38 11.47
C LEU A 266 -13.09 -7.53 11.50
N TRP A 267 -12.39 -7.70 12.63
CA TRP A 267 -11.34 -8.70 12.76
C TRP A 267 -11.88 -10.09 13.06
N ASP A 268 -12.86 -10.18 13.96
CA ASP A 268 -13.35 -11.45 14.46
C ASP A 268 -14.39 -12.09 13.52
N LEU A 269 -15.03 -11.30 12.65
CA LEU A 269 -16.03 -11.78 11.69
C LEU A 269 -15.59 -11.57 10.23
N ASN A 270 -15.37 -10.32 9.80
CA ASN A 270 -15.20 -10.02 8.38
C ASN A 270 -13.84 -10.48 7.81
N LEU A 271 -12.76 -10.29 8.57
CA LEU A 271 -11.38 -10.64 8.16
C LEU A 271 -10.93 -12.01 8.68
N ARG A 272 -11.76 -12.69 9.48
CA ARG A 272 -11.49 -14.04 10.00
C ARG A 272 -11.18 -15.06 8.89
N PRO A 273 -11.86 -15.06 7.73
CA PRO A 273 -11.53 -15.98 6.63
C PRO A 273 -10.13 -15.77 6.04
N LEU A 274 -9.57 -14.55 6.14
CA LEU A 274 -8.23 -14.22 5.66
C LEU A 274 -7.14 -14.50 6.71
N THR A 275 -7.55 -14.72 7.97
CA THR A 275 -6.65 -14.91 9.11
C THR A 275 -7.11 -16.05 10.04
N PRO A 276 -7.25 -17.29 9.52
CA PRO A 276 -7.75 -18.43 10.29
C PRO A 276 -6.93 -18.76 11.55
N ALA A 277 -5.61 -18.59 11.54
CA ALA A 277 -4.72 -18.80 12.70
C ALA A 277 -4.64 -17.55 13.63
N GLY A 278 -5.40 -16.51 13.28
CA GLY A 278 -5.45 -15.23 13.97
C GLY A 278 -4.68 -14.14 13.21
N ALA A 279 -5.16 -12.91 13.28
CA ALA A 279 -4.53 -11.80 12.58
C ALA A 279 -3.27 -11.32 13.30
N ILE A 280 -2.22 -11.03 12.52
CA ILE A 280 -1.10 -10.16 12.94
C ILE A 280 -1.20 -8.86 12.14
N VAL A 281 -1.18 -7.72 12.83
CA VAL A 281 -1.44 -6.39 12.26
C VAL A 281 -0.27 -5.46 12.51
N SER A 282 0.05 -4.65 11.50
CA SER A 282 0.89 -3.47 11.58
C SER A 282 0.05 -2.21 11.39
N ILE A 283 0.22 -1.27 12.32
CA ILE A 283 -0.35 0.08 12.27
C ILE A 283 0.79 1.10 12.23
N ALA A 284 1.72 0.92 11.30
CA ALA A 284 2.98 1.67 11.29
C ALA A 284 2.83 3.18 11.09
N ALA A 285 1.76 3.59 10.40
CA ALA A 285 1.41 4.98 10.18
C ALA A 285 -0.11 5.17 10.22
N ARG A 286 -0.55 6.42 10.35
CA ARG A 286 -1.97 6.79 10.45
C ARG A 286 -2.82 6.18 9.32
N ASP A 287 -2.29 6.22 8.12
CA ASP A 287 -2.90 5.77 6.87
C ASP A 287 -2.54 4.32 6.50
N ILE A 288 -1.97 3.56 7.43
CA ILE A 288 -1.53 2.18 7.21
C ILE A 288 -2.18 1.26 8.23
N CYS A 289 -2.91 0.27 7.72
CA CYS A 289 -3.31 -0.92 8.48
C CYS A 289 -3.11 -2.14 7.59
N ALA A 290 -1.98 -2.81 7.80
CA ALA A 290 -1.59 -4.00 7.07
C ALA A 290 -1.67 -5.22 7.97
N PHE A 291 -2.03 -6.38 7.45
CA PHE A 291 -2.21 -7.58 8.24
C PHE A 291 -1.88 -8.86 7.47
N CYS A 292 -1.60 -9.92 8.21
CA CYS A 292 -1.41 -11.26 7.67
C CYS A 292 -1.99 -12.30 8.63
N ASP A 293 -2.13 -13.54 8.15
CA ASP A 293 -2.40 -14.68 9.01
C ASP A 293 -1.18 -15.02 9.87
N ALA A 294 -1.39 -15.42 11.12
CA ALA A 294 -0.32 -15.69 12.07
C ALA A 294 0.60 -16.86 11.68
N GLU A 295 0.15 -17.79 10.83
CA GLU A 295 0.96 -18.91 10.35
C GLU A 295 1.65 -18.62 9.00
N ASP A 296 1.36 -17.48 8.36
CA ASP A 296 2.07 -17.06 7.14
C ASP A 296 3.41 -16.39 7.48
N ALA A 297 4.45 -17.22 7.59
CA ALA A 297 5.80 -16.78 7.90
C ALA A 297 6.36 -15.78 6.88
N ARG A 298 5.97 -15.86 5.60
CA ARG A 298 6.48 -14.99 4.54
C ARG A 298 5.83 -13.61 4.63
N ALA A 299 4.50 -13.56 4.70
CA ALA A 299 3.76 -12.31 4.86
C ALA A 299 4.15 -11.60 6.17
N LEU A 300 4.35 -12.36 7.27
CA LEU A 300 4.84 -11.81 8.53
C LEU A 300 6.23 -11.17 8.41
N ALA A 301 7.16 -11.82 7.69
CA ALA A 301 8.48 -11.26 7.45
C ALA A 301 8.40 -9.94 6.67
N GLU A 302 7.52 -9.84 5.68
CA GLU A 302 7.30 -8.59 4.96
C GLU A 302 6.67 -7.51 5.84
N LEU A 303 5.65 -7.88 6.62
CA LEU A 303 4.94 -6.98 7.53
C LEU A 303 5.88 -6.36 8.57
N ARG A 304 6.85 -7.12 9.10
CA ARG A 304 7.91 -6.62 10.00
C ARG A 304 8.76 -5.52 9.40
N THR A 305 8.96 -5.53 8.09
CA THR A 305 9.78 -4.52 7.41
C THR A 305 9.03 -3.24 7.07
N LEU A 306 7.70 -3.20 7.23
CA LEU A 306 6.85 -2.11 6.76
C LEU A 306 7.22 -0.76 7.37
N GLY A 307 7.39 -0.70 8.70
CA GLY A 307 7.78 0.54 9.39
C GLY A 307 9.12 1.10 8.91
N ALA A 308 10.11 0.23 8.71
CA ALA A 308 11.41 0.62 8.16
C ALA A 308 11.31 1.14 6.71
N ARG A 309 10.49 0.49 5.87
CA ARG A 309 10.26 0.92 4.48
C ARG A 309 9.59 2.30 4.41
N LEU A 310 8.59 2.55 5.26
CA LEU A 310 7.91 3.86 5.32
C LEU A 310 8.89 4.99 5.66
N ARG A 311 9.77 4.77 6.65
CA ARG A 311 10.82 5.75 6.98
C ARG A 311 11.80 5.99 5.84
N ALA A 312 12.28 4.91 5.21
CA ALA A 312 13.20 5.02 4.09
C ALA A 312 12.61 5.80 2.91
N ARG A 313 11.28 5.76 2.75
CA ARG A 313 10.53 6.54 1.75
C ARG A 313 10.26 7.99 2.17
N GLY A 314 10.69 8.41 3.36
CA GLY A 314 10.53 9.79 3.83
C GLY A 314 9.15 10.10 4.41
N THR A 315 8.38 9.10 4.86
CA THR A 315 7.11 9.35 5.57
C THR A 315 7.35 10.29 6.75
N GLN A 316 6.52 11.33 6.87
CA GLN A 316 6.68 12.35 7.90
C GLN A 316 6.57 11.72 9.31
N PRO A 317 7.44 12.11 10.27
CA PRO A 317 7.39 11.56 11.63
C PRO A 317 6.03 11.72 12.31
N SER A 318 5.29 12.78 11.99
CA SER A 318 3.95 13.05 12.53
C SER A 318 2.89 12.02 12.10
N MET A 319 3.12 11.32 10.98
CA MET A 319 2.25 10.26 10.45
C MET A 319 2.56 8.89 11.04
N LEU A 320 3.79 8.68 11.52
CA LEU A 320 4.21 7.40 12.10
C LEU A 320 3.54 7.17 13.45
N ILE A 321 3.24 5.90 13.74
CA ILE A 321 2.60 5.47 14.98
C ILE A 321 3.58 4.55 15.73
N THR A 322 3.80 3.33 15.26
CA THR A 322 4.59 2.33 15.99
C THR A 322 5.18 1.28 15.06
N ASP A 323 6.36 0.73 15.37
CA ASP A 323 6.90 -0.43 14.65
C ASP A 323 6.37 -1.76 15.17
N ARG A 324 5.67 -1.75 16.30
CA ARG A 324 5.18 -2.98 16.92
C ARG A 324 4.11 -3.62 16.04
N LEU A 325 4.16 -4.95 15.98
CA LEU A 325 3.08 -5.75 15.45
C LEU A 325 2.15 -6.18 16.59
N TYR A 326 0.88 -6.37 16.27
CA TYR A 326 -0.14 -6.78 17.22
C TYR A 326 -0.80 -8.07 16.74
N ARG A 327 -0.90 -9.06 17.61
CA ARG A 327 -1.62 -10.30 17.35
C ARG A 327 -3.00 -10.25 17.96
N ARG A 328 -4.02 -10.64 17.20
CA ARG A 328 -5.38 -10.86 17.69
C ARG A 328 -5.46 -12.21 18.40
N GLN A 329 -5.79 -12.21 19.69
CA GLN A 329 -5.99 -13.41 20.50
C GLN A 329 -7.17 -13.19 21.44
N ASP A 330 -8.14 -14.11 21.45
CA ASP A 330 -9.30 -14.08 22.35
C ASP A 330 -10.05 -12.73 22.34
N GLY A 331 -10.25 -12.15 21.14
CA GLY A 331 -10.91 -10.86 20.97
C GLY A 331 -10.09 -9.66 21.47
N ARG A 332 -8.78 -9.81 21.66
CA ARG A 332 -7.89 -8.73 22.15
C ARG A 332 -6.63 -8.61 21.32
N TRP A 333 -6.04 -7.42 21.32
CA TRP A 333 -4.74 -7.20 20.73
C TRP A 333 -3.64 -7.42 21.74
N ARG A 334 -2.59 -8.14 21.35
CA ARG A 334 -1.38 -8.29 22.15
C ARG A 334 -0.18 -7.89 21.32
N PRO A 335 0.72 -7.03 21.83
CA PRO A 335 1.98 -6.77 21.16
C PRO A 335 2.72 -8.10 20.90
N LEU A 336 3.15 -8.29 19.66
CA LEU A 336 4.04 -9.39 19.33
C LEU A 336 5.41 -9.02 19.86
N LEU A 337 5.83 -9.65 20.96
CA LEU A 337 7.18 -9.51 21.47
C LEU A 337 8.11 -10.22 20.48
N ASP A 338 9.11 -9.49 19.97
CA ASP A 338 10.14 -10.08 19.14
C ASP A 338 10.83 -11.20 19.96
N ALA A 339 10.84 -12.41 19.41
CA ALA A 339 11.62 -13.54 19.92
C ALA A 339 13.06 -13.48 19.40
#